data_AF-A0A370GLV1-F1
#
_entry.id   AF-A0A370GLV1-F1
#
_cell.length_a   1.000
_cell.length_b   1.000
_cell.length_c   1.000
_cell.angle_alpha   90.00
_cell.angle_beta   90.00
_cell.angle_gamma   90.00
#
_symmetry.space_group_name_H-M   'P 1'
#
loop_
_entity.id
_entity.type
_entity.pdbx_description
1 polymer ?
#
loop_
_entity_poly.entity_id
_entity_poly.type
_entity_poly.pdbx_seq_one_letter_code
_entity_poly.pdbx_strand_id
1 'polypeptide(L)' 'MRLVFISNIGFILLAIYLILIGITTLVPGIAIPAFIFGVLAIVAGIFILLGR' A
#
# COMPACT_ATOMS: atom_id res chain seq x y z
N MET A 1 15.54 18.82 11.72
CA MET A 1 15.34 17.45 11.20
C MET A 1 15.39 17.50 9.68
N ARG A 2 16.38 16.86 9.04
CA ARG A 2 16.41 16.73 7.58
C ARG A 2 15.45 15.61 7.21
N LEU A 3 14.28 15.95 6.68
CA LEU A 3 13.34 14.97 6.14
C LEU A 3 13.95 14.36 4.88
N VAL A 4 14.58 13.20 5.02
CA VAL A 4 15.09 12.42 3.90
C VAL A 4 13.89 11.70 3.27
N PHE A 5 13.34 12.26 2.20
CA PHE A 5 12.31 11.59 1.42
C PHE A 5 12.97 10.50 0.57
N ILE A 6 12.98 9.27 1.09
CA ILE A 6 13.34 8.09 0.30
C ILE A 6 12.13 7.84 -0.62
N SER A 7 12.25 8.25 -1.89
CA SER A 7 11.24 7.99 -2.92
C SER A 7 11.32 6.52 -3.36
N ASN A 8 11.00 5.60 -2.46
CA ASN A 8 10.90 4.18 -2.75
C ASN A 8 9.44 3.85 -3.11
N ILE A 9 9.21 3.45 -4.35
CA ILE A 9 7.88 3.28 -4.91
C ILE A 9 7.15 2.10 -4.26
N GLY A 10 7.88 1.07 -3.83
CA GLY A 10 7.33 -0.04 -3.05
C GLY A 10 6.70 0.41 -1.73
N PHE A 11 7.39 1.28 -1.00
CA PHE A 11 6.84 1.86 0.24
C PHE A 11 5.62 2.76 -0.01
N ILE A 12 5.58 3.48 -1.13
CA ILE A 12 4.41 4.28 -1.51
C ILE A 12 3.20 3.37 -1.79
N LEU A 13 3.41 2.29 -2.56
CA LEU A 13 2.36 1.32 -2.87
C LEU A 13 1.84 0.59 -1.62
N LEU A 14 2.74 0.24 -0.70
CA LEU A 14 2.38 -0.32 0.60
C LEU A 14 1.58 0.66 1.44
N ALA A 15 1.95 1.95 1.46
CA ALA A 15 1.18 2.98 2.16
C ALA A 15 -0.25 3.10 1.60
N ILE A 16 -0.41 3.07 0.28
CA ILE A 16 -1.73 3.06 -0.37
C ILE A 16 -2.53 1.83 0.07
N TYR A 17 -1.94 0.63 0.05
CA TYR A 17 -2.59 -0.60 0.51
C TYR A 17 -3.10 -0.47 1.96
N LEU A 18 -2.25 0.05 2.86
CA LEU A 18 -2.60 0.21 4.28
C LEU A 18 -3.70 1.25 4.49
N ILE A 19 -3.70 2.34 3.72
CA ILE A 19 -4.78 3.34 3.75
C ILE A 19 -6.10 2.70 3.31
N LEU A 20 -6.10 1.95 2.22
CA LEU A 20 -7.30 1.28 1.73
C LEU A 20 -7.84 0.28 2.76
N ILE A 21 -6.98 -0.54 3.36
CA ILE A 21 -7.37 -1.46 4.44
C ILE A 21 -7.98 -0.66 5.60
N GLY A 22 -7.31 0.39 6.07
CA GLY A 22 -7.79 1.24 7.17
C GLY A 22 -9.17 1.85 6.87
N ILE A 23 -9.39 2.35 5.66
CA ILE A 23 -10.70 2.89 5.27
C ILE A 23 -11.77 1.79 5.27
N THR A 24 -11.48 0.62 4.68
CA THR A 24 -12.45 -0.49 4.64
C THR A 24 -12.76 -1.06 6.02
N THR A 25 -11.86 -0.94 7.00
CA THR A 25 -12.10 -1.40 8.37
C THR A 25 -12.82 -0.36 9.23
N LEU A 26 -12.54 0.94 9.02
CA LEU A 26 -13.19 2.02 9.78
C LEU A 26 -14.57 2.42 9.24
N VAL A 27 -14.79 2.31 7.93
CA VAL A 27 -16.03 2.76 7.28
C VAL A 27 -16.85 1.55 6.82
N PRO A 28 -17.83 1.10 7.62
CA PRO A 28 -18.71 0.01 7.21
C PRO A 28 -19.51 0.41 5.96
N GLY A 29 -19.54 -0.48 4.97
CA GLY A 29 -20.23 -0.28 3.68
C GLY A 29 -19.30 -0.04 2.50
N ILE A 30 -18.01 0.25 2.72
CA ILE A 30 -17.02 0.29 1.64
C ILE A 30 -16.43 -1.11 1.45
N ALA A 31 -16.90 -1.81 0.42
CA ALA A 31 -16.37 -3.10 0.02
C ALA A 31 -15.43 -2.95 -1.17
N ILE A 32 -14.14 -3.23 -0.94
CA ILE A 32 -13.15 -3.35 -2.02
C ILE A 32 -12.93 -4.84 -2.29
N PRO A 33 -13.03 -5.30 -3.55
CA PRO A 33 -12.76 -6.69 -3.90
C PRO A 33 -11.38 -7.16 -3.43
N ALA A 34 -11.32 -8.34 -2.82
CA ALA A 34 -10.07 -8.92 -2.28
C ALA A 34 -8.97 -9.06 -3.35
N PHE A 35 -9.35 -9.22 -4.62
CA PHE A 35 -8.41 -9.26 -5.74
C PHE A 35 -7.59 -7.96 -5.86
N ILE A 36 -8.20 -6.79 -5.66
CA ILE A 36 -7.51 -5.49 -5.76
C ILE A 36 -6.45 -5.38 -4.64
N PHE A 37 -6.81 -5.80 -3.42
CA PHE A 37 -5.88 -5.87 -2.30
C PHE A 37 -4.72 -6.83 -2.57
N GLY A 38 -5.01 -8.02 -3.11
CA GLY A 38 -3.99 -9.00 -3.45
C GLY A 38 -3.00 -8.48 -4.49
N VAL A 39 -3.48 -7.86 -5.56
CA VAL A 39 -2.61 -7.28 -6.60
C VAL A 39 -1.75 -6.15 -6.02
N LEU A 40 -2.34 -5.22 -5.27
CA LEU A 40 -1.59 -4.13 -4.63
C LEU A 40 -0.49 -4.65 -3.70
N ALA A 41 -0.81 -5.65 -2.86
CA ALA A 41 0.15 -6.23 -1.93
C ALA A 41 1.31 -6.93 -2.65
N ILE A 42 1.02 -7.70 -3.70
CA ILE A 42 2.06 -8.39 -4.49
C ILE A 42 2.96 -7.38 -5.18
N VAL A 43 2.39 -6.39 -5.85
CA VAL A 43 3.18 -5.38 -6.58
C VAL A 43 4.03 -4.57 -5.59
N ALA A 44 3.47 -4.13 -4.47
CA ALA A 44 4.23 -3.45 -3.42
C ALA A 44 5.38 -4.31 -2.88
N GLY A 45 5.11 -5.58 -2.57
CA GLY A 45 6.11 -6.53 -2.11
C GLY A 45 7.26 -6.72 -3.10
N ILE A 46 6.95 -6.85 -4.39
CA ILE A 46 7.96 -6.96 -5.45
C ILE A 46 8.84 -5.70 -5.49
N PHE A 47 8.25 -4.50 -5.47
CA PHE A 47 9.04 -3.25 -5.49
C PHE A 47 9.91 -3.09 -4.24
N ILE A 48 9.39 -3.44 -3.07
CA ILE A 48 10.15 -3.44 -1.81
C ILE A 48 11.36 -4.39 -1.88
N LEU A 49 11.15 -5.62 -2.38
CA LEU A 49 12.23 -6.60 -2.53
C LEU A 49 13.30 -6.15 -3.54
N LEU A 50 12.90 -5.44 -4.59
CA LEU A 50 13.84 -4.86 -5.56
C LEU A 50 14.58 -3.62 -5.01
N GLY A 51 14.23 -3.12 -3.83
CA GLY A 51 14.81 -1.90 -3.24
C GLY A 51 14.40 -0.63 -4.00
N ARG A 52 13.29 -0.67 -4.74
CA ARG A 52 12.83 0.40 -5.64
C ARG A 52 11.62 1.14 -5.12
#